data_AF-A0A645HZM5-F1
#
_entry.id   AF-A0A645HZM5-F1
#
_cell.length_a   1.000
_cell.length_b   1.000
_cell.length_c   1.000
_cell.angle_alpha   90.00
_cell.angle_beta   90.00
_cell.angle_gamma   90.00
#
_symmetry.space_group_name_H-M   'P 1'
#
loop_
_entity.id
_entity.type
_entity.pdbx_description
1 polymer ?
#
loop_
_entity_poly.entity_id
_entity_poly.type
_entity_poly.pdbx_seq_one_letter_code
_entity_poly.pdbx_strand_id
1 'polypeptide(L)'
;MILTALPSTQGLYGFAAFFLTLSKLKEIPVLTLGNGLAIFAVGLALGFVGLFSAFYQSKICANGVVEMSNGQDVFGKTLILAVFPELYAILAFAAAFLALPA
;
A
#
# COMPACT_ATOMS: atom_id res chain seq x y z
N MET A 1 -19.70 1.63 5.76
CA MET A 1 -19.36 1.20 4.39
C MET A 1 -18.07 1.84 3.88
N ILE A 2 -17.85 3.16 3.98
CA ILE A 2 -16.59 3.78 3.50
C ILE A 2 -15.36 3.26 4.26
N LEU A 3 -15.43 3.16 5.59
CA LEU A 3 -14.29 2.69 6.41
C LEU A 3 -13.82 1.27 6.07
N THR A 4 -14.72 0.40 5.58
CA THR A 4 -14.33 -0.97 5.21
C THR A 4 -13.61 -1.03 3.87
N ALA A 5 -13.71 0.00 3.03
CA ALA A 5 -13.02 0.09 1.76
C ALA A 5 -11.57 0.58 1.90
N LEU A 6 -11.24 1.34 2.95
CA LEU A 6 -9.90 1.92 3.12
C LEU A 6 -8.78 0.87 3.10
N PRO A 7 -8.85 -0.25 3.84
CA PRO A 7 -7.78 -1.25 3.81
C PRO A 7 -7.56 -1.90 2.43
N SER A 8 -8.52 -1.79 1.52
CA SER A 8 -8.40 -2.35 0.16
C SER A 8 -7.53 -1.50 -0.77
N THR A 9 -7.22 -0.24 -0.41
CA THR A 9 -6.37 0.64 -1.23
C THR A 9 -4.94 0.09 -1.37
N GLN A 10 -4.48 -0.70 -0.40
CA GLN A 10 -3.16 -1.37 -0.47
C GLN A 10 -3.04 -2.32 -1.67
N GLY A 11 -4.16 -2.96 -2.05
CA GLY A 11 -4.23 -3.76 -3.26
C GLY A 11 -4.07 -2.92 -4.52
N LEU A 12 -4.58 -1.69 -4.53
CA LEU A 12 -4.45 -0.76 -5.67
C LEU A 12 -3.01 -0.30 -5.86
N TYR A 13 -2.26 -0.04 -4.78
CA TYR A 13 -0.83 0.29 -4.87
C TYR A 13 0.01 -0.88 -5.40
N GLY A 14 -0.26 -2.10 -4.93
CA GLY A 14 0.37 -3.30 -5.47
C GLY A 14 0.06 -3.51 -6.95
N PHE A 15 -1.19 -3.31 -7.35
CA PHE A 15 -1.62 -3.37 -8.75
C PHE A 15 -0.92 -2.31 -9.62
N ALA A 16 -0.86 -1.06 -9.16
CA ALA A 16 -0.16 0.00 -9.86
C ALA A 16 1.35 -0.29 -10.00
N ALA A 17 1.98 -0.77 -8.93
CA ALA A 17 3.41 -1.11 -8.92
C ALA A 17 3.73 -2.27 -9.87
N PHE A 18 2.81 -3.23 -10.02
CA PHE A 18 2.94 -4.30 -11.01
C PHE A 18 3.05 -3.75 -12.43
N PHE A 19 2.16 -2.84 -12.84
CA PHE A 19 2.22 -2.23 -14.18
C PHE A 19 3.45 -1.35 -14.37
N LEU A 20 3.88 -0.61 -13.34
CA LEU A 20 5.12 0.16 -13.40
C LEU A 20 6.34 -0.74 -13.61
N THR A 21 6.41 -1.84 -12.86
CA THR A 21 7.47 -2.84 -13.00
C THR A 21 7.45 -3.48 -14.37
N LEU A 22 6.27 -3.82 -14.90
CA LEU A 22 6.12 -4.39 -16.24
C LEU A 22 6.58 -3.44 -17.34
N SER A 23 6.30 -2.14 -17.21
CA SER A 23 6.78 -1.12 -18.14
C SER A 23 8.31 -1.02 -18.10
N LYS A 24 8.91 -0.98 -16.90
CA LYS A 24 10.38 -0.95 -16.73
C LYS A 24 11.07 -2.19 -17.28
N LEU A 25 10.48 -3.37 -17.08
CA LEU A 25 11.02 -4.62 -17.60
C LEU A 25 11.11 -4.64 -19.14
N LYS A 26 10.20 -3.95 -19.83
CA LYS A 26 10.22 -3.83 -21.30
C LYS A 26 11.30 -2.89 -21.83
N GLU A 27 11.77 -1.96 -21.00
CA GLU A 27 12.84 -1.01 -21.34
C GLU A 27 14.23 -1.67 -21.24
N ILE A 28 14.37 -2.72 -20.43
CA ILE A 28 15.64 -3.41 -20.18
C ILE A 28 15.99 -4.33 -21.37
N PRO A 29 17.08 -4.05 -22.13
CA PRO A 29 17.45 -4.84 -23.31
C PRO A 29 18.07 -6.20 -22.95
N VAL A 30 18.76 -6.29 -21.82
CA VAL A 30 19.36 -7.52 -21.30
C VAL A 30 19.05 -7.64 -19.82
N LEU A 31 18.25 -8.63 -19.45
CA LEU A 31 17.87 -8.87 -18.06
C LEU A 31 19.01 -9.56 -17.32
N THR A 32 19.75 -8.80 -16.51
CA THR A 32 20.79 -9.34 -15.63
C THR A 32 20.19 -9.91 -14.35
N LEU A 33 20.91 -10.82 -13.68
CA LEU A 33 20.51 -11.33 -12.37
C LEU A 33 20.36 -10.21 -11.34
N GLY A 34 21.22 -9.18 -11.40
CA GLY A 34 21.14 -8.00 -10.54
C GLY A 34 19.82 -7.25 -10.69
N ASN A 35 19.36 -7.05 -11.93
CA ASN A 35 18.06 -6.41 -12.21
C ASN A 35 16.90 -7.25 -11.67
N GLY A 36 16.96 -8.57 -11.85
CA GLY A 36 15.95 -9.49 -11.31
C GLY A 36 15.86 -9.44 -9.77
N LEU A 37 17.01 -9.45 -9.09
CA LEU A 37 17.08 -9.35 -7.63
C LEU A 37 16.60 -7.98 -7.13
N ALA A 38 16.92 -6.89 -7.83
CA ALA A 38 16.45 -5.55 -7.48
C ALA A 38 14.91 -5.45 -7.59
N ILE A 39 14.33 -5.91 -8.70
CA ILE A 39 12.88 -5.94 -8.91
C ILE A 39 12.19 -6.80 -7.84
N PHE A 40 12.75 -7.98 -7.53
CA PHE A 40 12.22 -8.85 -6.49
C PHE A 40 12.25 -8.20 -5.10
N ALA A 41 13.37 -7.57 -4.74
CA ALA A 41 13.54 -6.89 -3.46
C ALA A 41 12.56 -5.70 -3.33
N VAL A 42 12.39 -4.90 -4.39
CA VAL A 42 11.43 -3.80 -4.42
C VAL A 42 9.99 -4.30 -4.27
N GLY A 43 9.63 -5.34 -5.01
CA GLY A 43 8.29 -5.94 -4.93
C GLY A 43 7.98 -6.51 -3.55
N LEU A 44 8.94 -7.21 -2.93
CA LEU A 44 8.79 -7.71 -1.57
C LEU A 44 8.65 -6.59 -0.55
N ALA A 45 9.50 -5.55 -0.62
CA ALA A 45 9.46 -4.43 0.30
C ALA A 45 8.10 -3.72 0.25
N LEU A 46 7.59 -3.45 -0.95
CA LEU A 46 6.25 -2.87 -1.13
C LEU A 46 5.16 -3.80 -0.57
N GLY A 47 5.23 -5.10 -0.87
CA GLY A 47 4.26 -6.08 -0.39
C GLY A 47 4.19 -6.15 1.14
N PHE A 48 5.33 -6.16 1.82
CA PHE A 48 5.38 -6.17 3.28
C PHE A 48 4.81 -4.89 3.88
N VAL A 49 5.25 -3.72 3.40
CA VAL A 49 4.75 -2.43 3.93
C VAL A 49 3.24 -2.29 3.68
N GLY A 50 2.76 -2.67 2.49
CA GLY A 50 1.34 -2.69 2.16
C GLY A 50 0.54 -3.62 3.07
N LEU A 51 1.06 -4.82 3.36
CA LEU A 51 0.41 -5.78 4.27
C LEU A 51 0.29 -5.21 5.70
N PHE A 52 1.37 -4.66 6.25
CA PHE A 52 1.33 -4.07 7.59
C PHE A 52 0.42 -2.83 7.63
N SER A 53 0.49 -1.97 6.61
CA SER A 53 -0.38 -0.80 6.49
C SER A 53 -1.86 -1.20 6.50
N ALA A 54 -2.27 -2.15 5.65
CA ALA A 54 -3.64 -2.67 5.61
C ALA A 54 -4.06 -3.25 6.97
N PHE A 55 -3.17 -4.00 7.63
CA PHE A 55 -3.47 -4.60 8.92
C PHE A 55 -3.78 -3.54 9.98
N TYR A 56 -2.93 -2.53 10.14
CA TYR A 56 -3.17 -1.47 11.12
C TYR A 56 -4.36 -0.59 10.74
N GLN A 57 -4.53 -0.26 9.46
CA GLN A 57 -5.65 0.53 8.97
C GLN A 57 -6.99 -0.18 9.21
N SER A 58 -7.05 -1.50 8.99
CA SER A 58 -8.27 -2.29 9.21
C SER A 58 -8.69 -2.29 10.68
N LYS A 59 -7.75 -2.33 11.62
CA LYS A 59 -8.05 -2.24 13.06
C LYS A 59 -8.64 -0.87 13.44
N ILE A 60 -8.08 0.21 12.92
CA ILE A 60 -8.60 1.57 13.15
C ILE A 60 -10.02 1.69 12.58
N CYS A 61 -10.22 1.22 11.34
CA CYS A 61 -11.52 1.27 10.67
C CYS A 61 -12.57 0.41 11.39
N ALA A 62 -12.21 -0.81 11.82
CA ALA A 62 -13.10 -1.69 12.56
C ALA A 62 -13.54 -1.08 13.90
N ASN A 63 -12.59 -0.51 14.66
CA ASN A 63 -12.90 0.18 15.91
C ASN A 63 -13.83 1.38 15.68
N GLY A 64 -13.59 2.18 14.65
CA GLY A 64 -14.48 3.29 14.30
C GLY A 64 -15.90 2.83 13.97
N VAL A 65 -16.07 1.69 13.29
CA VAL A 65 -17.40 1.11 13.02
C VAL A 65 -18.11 0.69 14.31
N VAL A 66 -17.39 0.06 15.24
CA VAL A 66 -17.93 -0.33 16.55
C VAL A 66 -18.35 0.90 17.36
N GLU A 67 -17.50 1.92 17.47
CA GLU A 67 -17.82 3.13 18.23
C GLU A 67 -19.01 3.92 17.63
N MET A 68 -19.12 3.98 16.31
CA MET A 68 -20.31 4.55 15.67
C MET A 68 -21.57 3.74 15.98
N SER A 69 -21.47 2.41 16.07
CA SER A 69 -22.61 1.57 16.47
C SER A 69 -23.04 1.80 17.92
N ASN A 70 -22.12 2.26 18.78
CA ASN A 70 -22.38 2.68 20.16
C ASN A 70 -22.95 4.12 20.26
N GLY A 71 -23.23 4.78 19.13
CA GLY A 71 -23.80 6.13 19.09
C GLY A 71 -22.78 7.28 19.18
N GLN A 72 -21.48 7.00 19.06
CA GLN A 72 -20.43 8.03 19.06
C GLN A 72 -20.23 8.64 17.67
N ASP A 73 -20.11 9.97 17.59
CA ASP A 73 -19.72 10.65 16.35
C ASP A 73 -18.19 10.68 16.19
N VAL A 74 -17.65 9.56 15.71
CA VAL A 74 -16.20 9.35 15.52
C VAL A 74 -15.82 9.09 14.06
N PHE A 75 -16.73 9.28 13.11
CA PHE A 75 -16.46 8.98 11.70
C PHE A 75 -15.25 9.76 11.18
N GLY A 76 -15.26 11.09 11.31
CA GLY A 76 -14.16 11.95 10.85
C GLY A 76 -12.85 11.70 11.59
N LYS A 77 -12.91 11.45 12.91
CA LYS A 77 -11.73 11.09 13.71
C LYS A 77 -11.11 9.78 13.25
N THR A 78 -11.95 8.78 12.94
CA THR A 78 -11.49 7.49 12.41
C THR A 78 -10.83 7.66 11.05
N LEU A 79 -11.39 8.49 10.16
CA LEU A 79 -10.78 8.79 8.86
C LEU A 79 -9.39 9.41 9.00
N ILE A 80 -9.24 10.42 9.86
CA ILE A 80 -7.95 11.07 10.12
C ILE A 80 -6.93 10.04 10.65
N LEU A 81 -7.36 9.19 11.59
CA LEU A 81 -6.48 8.15 12.14
C LEU A 81 -6.11 7.08 11.10
N ALA A 82 -7.02 6.73 10.20
CA ALA A 82 -6.79 5.74 9.14
C ALA A 82 -5.82 6.22 8.06
N VAL A 83 -5.60 7.54 7.92
CA VAL A 83 -4.61 8.11 6.99
C VAL A 83 -3.17 7.87 7.44
N PHE A 84 -2.89 7.72 8.75
CA PHE A 84 -1.52 7.50 9.20
C PHE A 84 -0.93 6.18 8.69
N PRO A 85 -1.60 5.01 8.81
CA PRO A 85 -1.16 3.80 8.14
C PRO A 85 -1.09 3.97 6.60
N GLU A 86 -2.08 4.63 5.99
CA GLU A 86 -2.14 4.87 4.54
C GLU A 86 -0.86 5.52 4.01
N LEU A 87 -0.35 6.51 4.73
CA LEU A 87 0.85 7.26 4.34
C LEU A 87 2.06 6.33 4.15
N TYR A 88 2.24 5.31 4.99
CA TYR A 88 3.37 4.39 4.86
C TYR A 88 3.30 3.57 3.58
N ALA A 89 2.11 3.17 3.14
CA ALA A 89 1.96 2.45 1.90
C ALA A 89 2.17 3.34 0.67
N ILE A 90 1.67 4.58 0.70
CA ILE A 90 1.95 5.56 -0.36
C ILE A 90 3.46 5.82 -0.46
N LEU A 91 4.15 5.96 0.67
CA LEU A 91 5.60 6.15 0.70
C LEU A 91 6.34 4.92 0.16
N ALA A 92 5.91 3.70 0.51
CA ALA A 92 6.50 2.48 -0.03
C ALA A 92 6.27 2.34 -1.55
N PHE A 93 5.09 2.72 -2.03
CA PHE A 93 4.80 2.76 -3.46
C PHE A 93 5.69 3.77 -4.21
N ALA A 94 5.86 4.97 -3.65
CA ALA A 94 6.76 5.98 -4.21
C ALA A 94 8.23 5.51 -4.20
N ALA A 95 8.68 4.89 -3.11
CA ALA A 95 10.01 4.30 -3.02
C ALA A 95 10.22 3.19 -4.04
N ALA A 96 9.20 2.33 -4.26
CA ALA A 96 9.26 1.29 -5.27
C ALA A 96 9.44 1.87 -6.67
N PHE A 97 8.73 2.94 -7.02
CA PHE A 97 8.92 3.63 -8.30
C PHE A 97 10.35 4.16 -8.48
N LEU A 98 10.94 4.76 -7.44
CA LEU A 98 12.29 5.34 -7.50
C LEU A 98 13.42 4.29 -7.50
N ALA A 99 13.18 3.13 -6.89
CA ALA A 99 14.18 2.07 -6.72
C ALA A 99 14.21 1.05 -7.88
N LEU A 100 13.24 1.08 -8.79
CA LEU A 100 13.22 0.19 -9.95
C LEU A 100 14.38 0.50 -10.90
N PRO A 101 15.12 -0.52 -11.38
CA PRO A 101 16.21 -0.32 -12.33
C PRO A 101 15.67 0.19 -13.68
N ALA A 102 16.46 1.06 -14.32
CA ALA A 102 16.23 1.55 -15.68
C ALA A 102 16.86 0.62 -16.71
#